data_AF-A0A442UIV8-F1
#
_entry.id   AF-A0A442UIV8-F1
#
_cell.length_a   1.000
_cell.length_b   1.000
_cell.length_c   1.000
_cell.angle_alpha   90.00
_cell.angle_beta   90.00
_cell.angle_gamma   90.00
#
_symmetry.space_group_name_H-M   'P 1'
#
loop_
_entity.id
_entity.type
_entity.pdbx_description
1 polymer ?
#
loop_
_entity_poly.entity_id
_entity_poly.type
_entity_poly.pdbx_seq_one_letter_code
_entity_poly.pdbx_strand_id
1 'polypeptide(L)'
;MKWLDLITGGYASFIVYAVAAAVIAAVLGYTYHAGASNKDAEWTLKYNQREVAIAEAYSAEVSRQAQANALAKALEAKRLAELEAENVALELKIKELSDEADADPDRDRVCLSDGSRLRIDSIH
;
A
#
# COMPACT_ATOMS: atom_id res chain seq x y z
N MET A 1 -54.62 -17.22 53.07
CA MET A 1 -55.04 -15.84 52.77
C MET A 1 -55.54 -15.09 54.01
N LYS A 2 -56.50 -15.63 54.79
CA LYS A 2 -57.04 -14.96 56.00
C LYS A 2 -56.03 -14.43 57.04
N TRP A 3 -54.88 -15.08 57.24
CA TRP A 3 -53.86 -14.61 58.21
C TRP A 3 -52.94 -13.52 57.64
N LEU A 4 -52.68 -13.53 56.32
CA LEU A 4 -51.91 -12.50 55.63
C LEU A 4 -52.70 -11.19 55.52
N ASP A 5 -54.01 -11.28 55.26
CA ASP A 5 -54.90 -10.12 55.24
C ASP A 5 -55.06 -9.46 56.61
N LEU A 6 -55.01 -10.24 57.69
CA LEU A 6 -55.07 -9.74 59.07
C LEU A 6 -53.83 -8.91 59.45
N ILE A 7 -52.65 -9.28 58.92
CA ILE A 7 -51.36 -8.63 59.23
C ILE A 7 -51.11 -7.44 58.29
N THR A 8 -51.60 -7.52 57.05
CA THR A 8 -51.33 -6.52 56.00
C THR A 8 -52.50 -5.56 55.76
N GLY A 9 -53.58 -5.66 56.52
CA GLY A 9 -54.76 -4.79 56.38
C GLY A 9 -55.53 -4.98 55.08
N GLY A 10 -55.45 -6.16 54.44
CA GLY A 10 -56.09 -6.45 53.15
C GLY A 10 -55.26 -6.12 51.91
N TYR A 11 -54.00 -5.68 52.07
CA TYR A 11 -53.08 -5.40 50.97
C TYR A 11 -52.15 -6.57 50.60
N ALA A 12 -52.39 -7.77 51.15
CA ALA A 12 -51.55 -8.95 50.94
C ALA A 12 -51.35 -9.27 49.46
N SER A 13 -52.39 -9.11 48.64
CA SER A 13 -52.33 -9.30 47.19
C SER A 13 -51.39 -8.31 46.53
N PHE A 14 -51.45 -7.02 46.87
CA PHE A 14 -50.56 -5.99 46.34
C PHE A 14 -49.10 -6.23 46.71
N ILE A 15 -48.82 -6.66 47.95
CA ILE A 15 -47.46 -6.99 48.38
C ILE A 15 -46.93 -8.18 47.57
N VAL A 16 -47.74 -9.22 47.36
CA VAL A 16 -47.35 -10.36 46.52
C VAL A 16 -47.09 -9.94 45.07
N TYR A 17 -47.94 -9.11 44.48
CA TYR A 17 -47.71 -8.59 43.12
C TYR A 17 -46.47 -7.70 43.03
N ALA A 18 -46.21 -6.86 44.03
CA ALA A 18 -45.02 -6.01 44.07
C ALA A 18 -43.73 -6.84 44.17
N VAL A 19 -43.71 -7.87 45.02
CA VAL A 19 -42.58 -8.79 45.11
C VAL A 19 -42.41 -9.57 43.80
N ALA A 20 -43.49 -10.05 43.19
CA ALA A 20 -43.42 -10.72 41.90
C ALA A 20 -42.86 -9.80 40.79
N ALA A 21 -43.32 -8.55 40.73
CA ALA A 21 -42.81 -7.56 39.79
C ALA A 21 -41.32 -7.24 40.00
N ALA A 22 -40.89 -7.12 41.26
CA ALA A 22 -39.48 -6.89 41.60
C ALA A 22 -38.58 -8.06 41.17
N VAL A 23 -39.03 -9.30 41.36
CA VAL A 23 -38.31 -10.50 40.92
C VAL A 23 -38.19 -10.52 39.38
N ILE A 24 -39.29 -10.24 38.67
CA ILE A 24 -39.28 -10.19 37.20
C ILE A 24 -38.31 -9.10 36.71
N ALA A 25 -38.36 -7.90 37.30
CA ALA A 25 -37.46 -6.81 36.94
C ALA A 25 -35.99 -7.15 37.21
N ALA A 26 -35.68 -7.82 38.33
CA ALA A 26 -34.34 -8.26 38.66
C ALA A 26 -33.81 -9.31 37.66
N VAL A 27 -34.63 -10.30 37.29
CA VAL A 27 -34.26 -11.33 36.31
C VAL A 27 -34.04 -10.73 34.92
N LEU A 28 -34.93 -9.83 34.48
CA LEU A 28 -34.77 -9.15 33.18
C LEU A 28 -33.55 -8.22 33.18
N GLY A 29 -33.31 -7.47 34.26
CA GLY A 29 -32.13 -6.62 34.39
C GLY A 29 -30.83 -7.43 34.37
N TYR A 30 -30.79 -8.55 35.10
CA TYR A 30 -29.62 -9.44 35.12
C TYR A 30 -29.36 -10.08 33.76
N THR A 31 -30.39 -10.63 33.11
CA THR A 31 -30.22 -11.27 31.79
C THR A 31 -29.83 -10.26 30.71
N TYR A 32 -30.38 -9.05 30.75
CA TYR A 32 -29.97 -7.95 29.88
C TYR A 32 -28.50 -7.57 30.11
N HIS A 33 -28.09 -7.37 31.36
CA HIS A 33 -26.72 -6.98 31.70
C HIS A 33 -25.69 -8.06 31.35
N ALA A 34 -25.98 -9.32 31.70
CA ALA A 34 -25.13 -10.45 31.35
C ALA A 34 -25.05 -10.64 29.82
N GLY A 35 -26.17 -10.46 29.12
CA GLY A 35 -26.20 -10.48 27.65
C GLY A 35 -25.35 -9.36 27.03
N ALA A 36 -25.49 -8.13 27.53
CA ALA A 36 -24.72 -6.98 27.08
C ALA A 36 -23.21 -7.17 27.32
N SER A 37 -22.81 -7.59 28.52
CA SER A 37 -21.40 -7.83 28.85
C SER A 37 -20.76 -8.91 27.97
N ASN A 38 -21.49 -10.00 27.69
CA ASN A 38 -21.01 -11.03 26.76
C ASN A 38 -20.85 -10.48 25.33
N LYS A 39 -21.76 -9.60 24.88
CA LYS A 39 -21.67 -8.99 23.56
C LYS A 39 -20.49 -8.02 23.47
N ASP A 40 -20.27 -7.21 24.50
CA ASP A 40 -19.12 -6.30 24.56
C ASP A 40 -17.80 -7.08 24.51
N ALA A 41 -17.70 -8.20 25.24
CA ALA A 41 -16.52 -9.07 25.19
C ALA A 41 -16.32 -9.70 23.80
N GLU A 42 -17.40 -10.20 23.17
CA GLU A 42 -17.36 -10.79 21.83
C GLU A 42 -16.89 -9.78 20.78
N TRP A 43 -17.42 -8.57 20.81
CA TRP A 43 -17.03 -7.51 19.88
C TRP A 43 -15.62 -7.00 20.14
N THR A 44 -15.24 -6.81 21.39
CA THR A 44 -13.87 -6.43 21.76
C THR A 44 -12.86 -7.44 21.24
N LEU A 45 -13.14 -8.74 21.38
CA LEU A 45 -12.28 -9.80 20.84
C LEU A 45 -12.19 -9.72 19.30
N LYS A 46 -13.33 -9.56 18.61
CA LYS A 46 -13.35 -9.42 17.14
C LYS A 46 -12.55 -8.21 16.66
N TYR A 47 -12.66 -7.08 17.34
CA TYR A 47 -11.87 -5.88 17.03
C TYR A 47 -10.38 -6.11 17.25
N ASN A 48 -10.00 -6.67 18.40
CA ASN A 48 -8.59 -6.94 18.70
C ASN A 48 -7.96 -7.89 17.67
N GLN A 49 -8.67 -8.96 17.29
CA GLN A 49 -8.21 -9.89 16.25
C GLN A 49 -8.04 -9.19 14.90
N ARG A 50 -8.99 -8.33 14.53
CA ARG A 50 -8.94 -7.57 13.29
C ARG A 50 -7.77 -6.58 13.27
N GLU A 51 -7.54 -5.85 14.36
CA GLU A 51 -6.42 -4.90 14.47
C GLU A 51 -5.07 -5.60 14.35
N VAL A 52 -4.91 -6.76 15.00
CA VAL A 52 -3.68 -7.58 14.85
C VAL A 52 -3.50 -8.03 13.40
N ALA A 53 -4.55 -8.56 12.77
CA ALA A 53 -4.47 -9.01 11.37
C ALA A 53 -4.16 -7.85 10.40
N ILE A 54 -4.71 -6.66 10.64
CA ILE A 54 -4.40 -5.46 9.85
C ILE A 54 -2.95 -5.04 10.05
N ALA A 55 -2.46 -5.01 11.28
CA ALA A 55 -1.08 -4.65 11.58
C ALA A 55 -0.08 -5.63 10.93
N GLU A 56 -0.36 -6.93 11.00
CA GLU A 56 0.43 -7.97 10.34
C GLU A 56 0.44 -7.78 8.81
N ALA A 57 -0.74 -7.62 8.20
CA ALA A 57 -0.85 -7.40 6.75
C ALA A 57 -0.13 -6.12 6.30
N TYR A 58 -0.26 -5.03 7.07
CA TYR A 58 0.43 -3.78 6.79
C TYR A 58 1.95 -3.95 6.87
N SER A 59 2.45 -4.59 7.92
CA SER A 59 3.90 -4.83 8.08
C SER A 59 4.48 -5.70 6.96
N ALA A 60 3.72 -6.70 6.50
CA ALA A 60 4.10 -7.56 5.38
C ALA A 60 4.16 -6.77 4.06
N GLU A 61 3.19 -5.88 3.82
CA GLU A 61 3.16 -5.06 2.61
C GLU A 61 4.28 -4.02 2.60
N VAL A 62 4.53 -3.36 3.74
CA VAL A 62 5.69 -2.44 3.89
C VAL A 62 6.99 -3.17 3.59
N SER A 63 7.15 -4.40 4.10
CA SER A 63 8.34 -5.22 3.86
C SER A 63 8.48 -5.60 2.38
N ARG A 64 7.38 -5.99 1.72
CA ARG A 64 7.35 -6.30 0.29
C ARG A 64 7.75 -5.10 -0.56
N GLN A 65 7.21 -3.92 -0.26
CA GLN A 65 7.53 -2.67 -0.95
C GLN A 65 8.99 -2.26 -0.73
N ALA A 66 9.50 -2.38 0.50
CA ALA A 66 10.89 -2.08 0.81
C ALA A 66 11.86 -2.97 0.01
N GLN A 67 11.57 -4.27 -0.07
CA GLN A 67 12.37 -5.22 -0.86
C GLN A 67 12.31 -4.90 -2.37
N ALA A 68 11.12 -4.65 -2.91
CA ALA A 68 10.94 -4.27 -4.31
C ALA A 68 11.71 -2.99 -4.66
N ASN A 69 11.65 -1.98 -3.80
CA ASN A 69 12.37 -0.72 -3.99
C ASN A 69 13.89 -0.90 -3.89
N ALA A 70 14.37 -1.74 -2.97
CA ALA A 70 15.80 -2.05 -2.87
C ALA A 70 16.33 -2.76 -4.13
N LEU A 71 15.56 -3.71 -4.66
CA LEU A 71 15.88 -4.41 -5.92
C LEU A 71 15.87 -3.45 -7.11
N ALA A 72 14.87 -2.57 -7.20
CA ALA A 72 14.77 -1.56 -8.26
C ALA A 72 16.00 -0.62 -8.24
N LYS A 73 16.36 -0.08 -7.06
CA LYS A 73 17.54 0.76 -6.90
C LYS A 73 18.84 0.04 -7.27
N ALA A 74 18.97 -1.23 -6.92
CA ALA A 74 20.14 -2.03 -7.28
C ALA A 74 20.23 -2.25 -8.80
N LEU A 75 19.09 -2.43 -9.47
CA LEU A 75 19.04 -2.58 -10.93
C LEU A 75 19.34 -1.25 -11.63
N GLU A 76 18.77 -0.14 -11.15
CA GLU A 76 19.08 1.21 -11.64
C GLU A 76 20.56 1.54 -11.49
N ALA A 77 21.18 1.23 -10.35
CA ALA A 77 22.61 1.44 -10.14
C ALA A 77 23.47 0.65 -11.15
N LYS A 78 23.10 -0.60 -11.44
CA LYS A 78 23.78 -1.39 -12.49
C LYS A 78 23.61 -0.76 -13.88
N ARG A 79 22.40 -0.32 -14.22
CA ARG A 79 22.13 0.34 -15.51
C ARG A 79 22.88 1.65 -15.67
N LEU A 80 23.00 2.43 -14.60
CA LEU A 80 23.80 3.66 -14.59
C LEU A 80 25.28 3.36 -14.84
N ALA A 81 25.84 2.33 -14.18
CA ALA A 81 27.23 1.94 -14.40
C ALA A 81 27.48 1.42 -15.83
N GLU A 82 26.53 0.66 -16.39
CA GLU A 82 26.57 0.24 -17.80
C GLU A 82 26.54 1.45 -18.75
N LEU A 83 25.62 2.39 -18.52
CA LEU A 83 25.49 3.60 -19.33
C LEU A 83 26.74 4.49 -19.25
N GLU A 84 27.36 4.58 -18.08
CA GLU A 84 28.62 5.32 -17.89
C GLU A 84 29.76 4.68 -18.69
N ALA A 85 29.88 3.35 -18.65
CA ALA A 85 30.86 2.64 -19.46
C ALA A 85 30.60 2.80 -20.97
N GLU A 86 29.34 2.74 -21.40
CA GLU A 86 28.95 2.98 -22.79
C GLU A 86 29.25 4.42 -23.23
N ASN A 87 29.02 5.42 -22.38
CA ASN A 87 29.35 6.81 -22.67
C ASN A 87 30.86 7.01 -22.85
N VAL A 88 31.70 6.44 -21.97
CA VAL A 88 33.16 6.52 -22.12
C VAL A 88 33.62 5.87 -23.43
N ALA A 89 33.04 4.72 -23.80
CA ALA A 89 33.33 4.08 -25.07
C ALA A 89 32.89 4.93 -26.28
N LEU A 90 31.74 5.61 -26.16
CA LEU A 90 31.25 6.52 -27.19
C LEU A 90 32.16 7.73 -27.35
N GLU A 91 32.59 8.35 -26.25
CA GLU A 91 33.51 9.49 -26.26
C GLU A 91 34.86 9.14 -26.90
N LEU A 92 35.41 7.96 -26.58
CA LEU A 92 36.62 7.46 -27.23
C LEU A 92 36.42 7.31 -28.73
N LYS A 93 35.31 6.72 -29.17
CA LYS A 93 35.01 6.54 -30.59
C LYS A 93 34.81 7.86 -31.32
N ILE A 94 34.17 8.84 -30.68
CA ILE A 94 34.03 10.20 -31.22
C ILE A 94 35.41 10.82 -31.43
N LYS A 95 36.30 10.68 -30.44
CA LYS A 95 37.67 11.18 -30.54
C LYS A 95 38.43 10.50 -31.67
N GLU A 96 38.37 9.17 -31.76
CA GLU A 96 39.02 8.40 -32.83
C GLU A 96 38.55 8.84 -34.21
N LEU A 97 37.24 9.00 -34.41
CA LEU A 97 36.67 9.48 -35.67
C LEU A 97 37.04 10.93 -35.99
N SER A 98 37.14 11.78 -34.96
CA SER A 98 37.61 13.17 -35.13
C SER A 98 39.08 13.22 -35.53
N ASP A 99 39.92 12.44 -34.86
CA ASP A 99 41.35 12.35 -35.15
C ASP A 99 41.56 11.77 -36.56
N GLU A 100 40.76 10.78 -36.98
CA GLU A 100 40.78 10.23 -38.34
C GLU A 100 40.35 11.25 -39.39
N ALA A 101 39.28 12.01 -39.11
CA ALA A 101 38.82 13.07 -40.01
C ALA A 101 39.83 14.22 -40.12
N ASP A 102 40.52 14.58 -39.04
CA ASP A 102 41.56 15.63 -39.05
C ASP A 102 42.87 15.14 -39.70
N ALA A 103 43.15 13.84 -39.63
CA ALA A 103 44.29 13.22 -40.31
C ALA A 103 44.06 12.99 -41.82
N ASP A 104 42.82 13.14 -42.31
CA ASP A 104 42.49 12.99 -43.72
C ASP A 104 43.06 14.17 -44.55
N PRO A 105 44.07 13.94 -45.40
CA PRO A 105 44.66 14.98 -46.23
C PRO A 105 43.71 15.49 -47.33
N ASP A 106 42.63 14.76 -47.64
CA ASP A 106 41.60 15.13 -48.61
C ASP A 106 40.32 15.67 -47.92
N ARG A 107 40.30 15.86 -46.60
CA ARG A 107 39.13 16.34 -45.79
C ARG A 107 38.41 17.55 -46.39
N ASP A 108 39.18 18.57 -46.76
CA ASP A 108 38.66 19.83 -47.32
C ASP A 108 38.78 19.88 -48.85
N ARG A 109 39.21 18.78 -49.48
CA ARG A 109 39.37 18.71 -50.93
C ARG A 109 38.01 18.45 -51.55
N VAL A 110 37.53 19.43 -52.33
CA VAL A 110 36.31 19.27 -53.12
C VAL A 110 36.53 18.14 -54.15
N CYS A 111 35.95 16.96 -53.90
CA CYS A 111 36.09 15.77 -54.75
C CYS A 111 35.42 15.94 -56.13
N LEU A 112 34.53 16.92 -56.26
CA LEU A 112 33.93 17.34 -57.52
C LEU A 112 34.51 18.70 -57.91
N SER A 113 35.30 18.73 -58.99
CA SER A 113 35.63 20.02 -59.62
C SER A 113 34.34 20.75 -59.99
N ASP A 114 34.33 22.08 -60.00
CA ASP A 114 33.16 22.87 -60.42
C ASP A 114 32.66 22.44 -61.82
N GLY A 115 33.57 21.99 -62.70
CA GLY A 115 33.22 21.42 -64.00
C GLY A 115 32.59 20.02 -63.97
N SER A 116 32.79 19.24 -62.90
CA SER A 116 32.19 17.92 -62.72
C SER A 116 30.72 18.00 -62.27
N ARG A 117 30.34 19.04 -61.53
CA ARG A 117 28.94 19.29 -61.10
C ARG A 117 28.01 19.49 -62.30
N LEU A 118 28.47 20.23 -63.31
CA LEU A 118 27.73 20.48 -64.55
C LEU A 118 27.52 19.23 -65.42
N ARG A 119 28.43 18.25 -65.37
CA ARG A 119 28.32 17.02 -66.17
C ARG A 119 27.29 16.04 -65.63
N ILE A 120 27.12 15.94 -64.30
CA ILE A 120 26.11 15.07 -63.68
C ILE A 120 24.70 15.59 -64.00
N ASP A 121 24.50 16.91 -63.98
CA ASP A 121 23.20 17.53 -64.29
C ASP A 121 22.85 17.44 -65.78
N SER A 122 23.84 17.26 -66.66
CA SER A 122 23.65 17.13 -68.12
C SER A 122 23.28 15.72 -68.61
N ILE A 123 23.31 14.71 -67.74
CA ILE A 123 22.78 13.37 -68.03
C ILE A 123 21.37 13.28 -67.43
N HIS A 124 20.41 13.92 -68.09
CA HIS A 124 18.96 13.74 -67.90
C HIS A 124 18.30 13.60 -69.27
#